data_AF-A0A0A9XS43-F1
#
_entry.id   AF-A0A0A9XS43-F1
#
_cell.length_a   1.000
_cell.length_b   1.000
_cell.length_c   1.000
_cell.angle_alpha   90.00
_cell.angle_beta   90.00
_cell.angle_gamma   90.00
#
_symmetry.space_group_name_H-M   'P 1'
#
loop_
_entity.id
_entity.type
_entity.pdbx_description
1 polymer ?
#
loop_
_entity_poly.entity_id
_entity_poly.type
_entity_poly.pdbx_seq_one_letter_code
_entity_poly.pdbx_strand_id
1 'polypeptide(L)'
;MKAAPEETISTLVSSLSESTIAQYTSTYKAWWNYCMCKDYDPYAVDTRKVLQFLQFMLSTTSSSYSSLNCHRSALFLISQQELGEDPLIKRFLKGVSKQRPSHPKYSCTWDPEMA
;
A
#
# COMPACT_ATOMS: atom_id res chain seq x y z
N MET A 1 6.09 -13.33 -3.18
CA MET A 1 6.06 -14.53 -4.06
C MET A 1 7.43 -15.14 -4.37
N LYS A 2 8.56 -14.50 -4.03
CA LYS A 2 9.93 -14.95 -4.38
C LYS A 2 10.33 -16.35 -3.85
N ALA A 3 9.59 -16.90 -2.89
CA ALA A 3 9.82 -18.23 -2.30
C ALA A 3 8.78 -19.29 -2.71
N ALA A 4 7.81 -18.94 -3.57
CA ALA A 4 6.79 -19.87 -4.02
C ALA A 4 7.34 -20.73 -5.17
N PRO A 5 7.07 -22.05 -5.20
CA PRO A 5 7.40 -22.90 -6.35
C PRO A 5 6.75 -22.36 -7.62
N GLU A 6 7.44 -22.45 -8.75
CA GLU A 6 7.02 -21.85 -10.02
C GLU A 6 5.64 -22.36 -10.45
N GLU A 7 5.36 -23.64 -10.24
CA GLU A 7 4.08 -24.28 -10.54
C GLU A 7 2.89 -23.67 -9.77
N THR A 8 3.15 -23.03 -8.62
CA THR A 8 2.09 -22.45 -7.77
C THR A 8 1.77 -20.99 -8.11
N ILE A 9 2.61 -20.32 -8.91
CA ILE A 9 2.50 -18.88 -9.17
C ILE A 9 1.15 -18.53 -9.79
N SER A 10 0.70 -19.30 -10.79
CA SER A 10 -0.57 -19.06 -11.48
C SER A 10 -1.75 -19.08 -10.51
N THR A 11 -1.81 -20.10 -9.64
CA THR A 11 -2.85 -20.22 -8.61
C THR A 11 -2.79 -19.07 -7.62
N LEU A 12 -1.59 -18.68 -7.15
CA LEU A 12 -1.44 -17.56 -6.23
C LEU A 12 -1.87 -16.23 -6.87
N VAL A 13 -1.54 -16.00 -8.14
CA VAL A 13 -1.94 -14.78 -8.88
C VAL A 13 -3.46 -14.73 -9.05
N SER A 14 -4.13 -15.87 -9.27
CA SER A 14 -5.60 -15.93 -9.41
C SER A 14 -6.37 -15.47 -8.15
N SER A 15 -5.71 -15.39 -6.99
CA SER A 15 -6.31 -14.82 -5.78
C SER A 15 -6.52 -13.31 -5.84
N LEU A 16 -5.92 -12.62 -6.82
CA LEU A 16 -6.01 -11.18 -7.00
C LEU A 16 -6.92 -10.85 -8.19
N SER A 17 -7.77 -9.84 -8.02
CA SER A 17 -8.52 -9.29 -9.15
C SER A 17 -7.59 -8.57 -10.14
N GLU A 18 -7.99 -8.47 -11.41
CA GLU A 18 -7.26 -7.69 -12.42
C GLU A 18 -7.01 -6.24 -11.97
N SER A 19 -8.00 -5.63 -11.31
CA SER A 19 -7.86 -4.29 -10.75
C SER A 19 -6.80 -4.21 -9.65
N THR A 20 -6.70 -5.23 -8.79
CA THR A 20 -5.69 -5.30 -7.73
C THR A 20 -4.30 -5.49 -8.34
N ILE A 21 -4.17 -6.34 -9.36
CA ILE A 21 -2.93 -6.54 -10.10
C ILE A 21 -2.46 -5.22 -10.70
N ALA A 22 -3.34 -4.48 -11.39
CA ALA A 22 -3.00 -3.19 -11.99
C ALA A 22 -2.51 -2.16 -10.94
N GLN A 23 -3.19 -2.08 -9.80
CA GLN A 23 -2.78 -1.22 -8.69
C GLN A 23 -1.42 -1.62 -8.10
N TYR A 24 -1.17 -2.92 -7.95
CA TYR A 24 0.09 -3.45 -7.44
C TYR A 24 1.22 -3.20 -8.42
N THR A 25 1.01 -3.37 -9.73
CA THR A 25 1.98 -3.04 -10.77
C THR A 25 2.39 -1.57 -10.71
N SER A 26 1.44 -0.65 -10.52
CA SER A 26 1.75 0.78 -10.33
C SER A 26 2.63 1.00 -9.09
N THR A 27 2.30 0.33 -7.97
CA THR A 27 3.12 0.37 -6.76
C THR A 27 4.54 -0.11 -7.02
N TYR A 28 4.72 -1.26 -7.68
CA TYR A 28 6.05 -1.82 -7.90
C TYR A 28 6.92 -0.92 -8.78
N LYS A 29 6.34 -0.24 -9.78
CA LYS A 29 7.05 0.77 -10.58
C LYS A 29 7.50 1.95 -9.71
N ALA A 30 6.62 2.49 -8.87
CA ALA A 30 6.94 3.59 -7.97
C ALA A 30 8.02 3.21 -6.95
N TRP A 31 7.90 2.02 -6.34
CA TRP A 31 8.89 1.47 -5.43
C TRP A 31 10.24 1.28 -6.10
N TRP A 32 10.26 0.67 -7.29
CA TRP A 32 11.50 0.46 -8.05
C TRP A 32 12.22 1.78 -8.30
N ASN A 33 11.52 2.79 -8.82
CA ASN A 33 12.09 4.11 -9.06
C ASN A 33 12.61 4.74 -7.77
N TYR A 34 11.86 4.66 -6.68
CA TYR A 34 12.29 5.16 -5.37
C TYR A 34 13.57 4.48 -4.88
N CYS A 35 13.65 3.15 -5.00
CA CYS A 35 14.83 2.37 -4.64
C CYS A 35 16.05 2.76 -5.48
N MET A 36 15.89 2.91 -6.80
CA MET A 36 16.96 3.36 -7.69
C MET A 36 17.47 4.76 -7.30
N CYS A 37 16.58 5.69 -6.98
CA CYS A 37 16.97 7.03 -6.54
C CYS A 37 17.66 7.06 -5.17
N LYS A 38 17.46 6.04 -4.33
CA LYS A 38 18.04 5.94 -2.98
C LYS A 38 19.21 4.97 -2.87
N ASP A 39 19.60 4.34 -3.98
CA ASP A 39 20.59 3.27 -4.03
C ASP A 39 20.24 2.10 -3.09
N TYR A 40 18.95 1.72 -3.10
CA TYR A 40 18.44 0.57 -2.35
C TYR A 40 18.22 -0.61 -3.27
N ASP A 41 18.50 -1.82 -2.78
CA ASP A 41 18.06 -3.05 -3.43
C ASP A 41 16.51 -3.13 -3.36
N PRO A 42 15.80 -3.11 -4.51
CA PRO A 42 14.34 -3.20 -4.58
C PRO A 42 13.77 -4.49 -3.98
N TYR A 43 14.58 -5.54 -3.91
CA TYR A 43 14.18 -6.84 -3.35
C TYR A 43 14.43 -6.94 -1.84
N ALA A 44 15.25 -6.06 -1.27
CA ALA A 44 15.54 -6.00 0.16
C ALA A 44 14.53 -5.09 0.89
N VAL A 45 13.27 -5.53 0.89
CA VAL A 45 12.16 -4.83 1.54
C VAL A 45 12.26 -4.99 3.06
N ASP A 46 12.42 -3.88 3.78
CA ASP A 46 12.38 -3.84 5.25
C ASP A 46 11.50 -2.69 5.74
N THR A 47 11.05 -2.79 6.99
CA THR A 47 10.14 -1.82 7.63
C THR A 47 10.61 -0.37 7.48
N ARG A 48 11.90 -0.08 7.66
CA ARG A 48 12.40 1.30 7.61
C ARG A 48 12.29 1.86 6.20
N LYS A 49 12.74 1.11 5.19
CA LYS A 49 12.65 1.56 3.79
C LYS A 49 11.20 1.74 3.34
N VAL A 50 10.30 0.84 3.76
CA VAL A 50 8.87 0.97 3.46
C VAL A 50 8.29 2.23 4.10
N LEU A 51 8.59 2.52 5.37
CA LEU A 51 8.12 3.75 6.01
C LEU A 51 8.64 5.01 5.30
N GLN A 52 9.91 5.03 4.89
CA GLN A 52 10.48 6.14 4.14
C GLN A 52 9.80 6.31 2.78
N PHE A 53 9.53 5.22 2.07
CA PHE A 53 8.79 5.26 0.80
C PHE A 53 7.35 5.73 0.98
N LEU A 54 6.61 5.23 1.98
CA LEU A 54 5.25 5.68 2.25
C LEU A 54 5.21 7.17 2.64
N GLN A 55 6.19 7.64 3.40
CA GLN A 55 6.35 9.05 3.73
C GLN A 55 6.67 9.90 2.48
N PHE A 56 7.52 9.40 1.58
CA PHE A 56 7.80 10.03 0.30
C PHE A 56 6.52 10.15 -0.54
N MET A 57 5.76 9.06 -0.71
CA MET A 57 4.49 9.09 -1.44
C MET A 57 3.44 10.01 -0.80
N LEU A 58 3.41 10.10 0.53
CA LEU A 58 2.52 11.01 1.24
C LEU A 58 2.84 12.48 0.95
N SER A 59 4.13 12.83 0.84
CA SER A 59 4.60 14.20 0.63
C SER A 59 4.63 14.63 -0.84
N THR A 60 4.95 13.74 -1.78
CA THR A 60 5.13 14.10 -3.19
C THR A 60 3.86 14.04 -4.03
N THR A 61 2.96 13.08 -3.76
CA THR A 61 1.79 12.83 -4.61
C THR A 61 0.46 13.13 -3.92
N SER A 62 0.48 13.74 -2.73
CA SER A 62 -0.71 13.96 -1.90
C SER A 62 -1.55 12.69 -1.71
N SER A 63 -0.88 11.53 -1.64
CA SER A 63 -1.54 10.23 -1.63
C SER A 63 -2.57 10.11 -0.51
N SER A 64 -3.72 9.53 -0.87
CA SER A 64 -4.78 9.22 0.09
C SER A 64 -4.36 8.06 1.00
N TYR A 65 -5.06 7.89 2.13
CA TYR A 65 -4.89 6.72 2.98
C TYR A 65 -5.06 5.41 2.19
N SER A 66 -6.07 5.33 1.31
CA SER A 66 -6.34 4.14 0.50
C SER A 66 -5.18 3.82 -0.44
N SER A 67 -4.61 4.83 -1.08
CA SER A 67 -3.43 4.69 -1.96
C SER A 67 -2.21 4.17 -1.18
N LEU A 68 -1.93 4.73 0.00
CA LEU A 68 -0.81 4.29 0.84
C LEU A 68 -1.03 2.88 1.39
N ASN A 69 -2.27 2.51 1.74
CA ASN A 69 -2.58 1.17 2.17
C ASN A 69 -2.43 0.15 1.01
N CYS A 70 -2.79 0.54 -0.21
CA CYS A 70 -2.53 -0.27 -1.40
C CYS A 70 -1.02 -0.50 -1.60
N HIS A 71 -0.21 0.56 -1.48
CA HIS A 71 1.24 0.44 -1.58
C HIS A 71 1.81 -0.53 -0.54
N ARG A 72 1.36 -0.43 0.72
CA ARG A 72 1.72 -1.37 1.78
C ARG A 72 1.38 -2.81 1.42
N SER A 73 0.16 -3.08 0.97
CA SER A 73 -0.29 -4.44 0.66
C SER A 73 0.49 -5.06 -0.51
N ALA A 74 0.79 -4.27 -1.55
CA ALA A 74 1.61 -4.74 -2.66
C ALA A 74 3.04 -5.09 -2.20
N LEU A 75 3.69 -4.20 -1.43
CA LEU A 75 5.04 -4.45 -0.92
C LEU A 75 5.10 -5.64 0.04
N PHE A 76 4.04 -5.86 0.82
CA PHE A 76 3.90 -7.03 1.67
C PHE A 76 3.87 -8.33 0.85
N LEU A 77 3.16 -8.36 -0.28
CA LEU A 77 3.04 -9.57 -1.12
C LEU A 77 4.39 -10.07 -1.66
N ILE A 78 5.34 -9.16 -1.89
CA ILE A 78 6.68 -9.48 -2.41
C ILE A 78 7.75 -9.63 -1.32
N SER A 79 7.48 -9.10 -0.12
CA SER A 79 8.35 -9.23 1.04
C SER A 79 8.38 -10.67 1.56
N GLN A 80 9.54 -11.09 2.07
CA GLN A 80 9.69 -12.35 2.82
C GLN A 80 9.43 -12.17 4.32
N GLN A 81 9.43 -10.93 4.81
CA GLN A 81 9.09 -10.58 6.19
C GLN A 81 7.59 -10.30 6.33
N GLU A 82 7.06 -10.50 7.54
CA GLU A 82 5.69 -10.18 7.93
C GLU A 82 5.41 -8.66 8.03
N LEU A 83 5.83 -7.88 7.02
CA LEU A 83 5.71 -6.40 6.99
C LEU A 83 4.25 -5.92 7.09
N GLY A 84 3.30 -6.75 6.68
CA GLY A 84 1.88 -6.49 6.78
C GLY A 84 1.43 -6.36 8.23
N GLU A 85 2.09 -7.04 9.16
CA GLU A 85 1.71 -7.01 10.58
C GLU A 85 2.57 -6.05 11.42
N ASP A 86 3.58 -5.41 10.81
CA ASP A 86 4.51 -4.53 11.48
C ASP A 86 3.79 -3.37 12.22
N PRO A 87 3.98 -3.23 13.56
CA PRO A 87 3.32 -2.20 14.36
C PRO A 87 3.63 -0.77 13.94
N LEU A 88 4.83 -0.50 13.42
CA LEU A 88 5.23 0.84 13.00
C LEU A 88 4.49 1.26 11.73
N ILE A 89 4.35 0.34 10.77
CA ILE A 89 3.61 0.61 9.53
C ILE A 89 2.13 0.85 9.83
N LYS A 90 1.53 0.05 10.72
CA LYS A 90 0.15 0.26 11.21
C LYS A 90 0.00 1.63 11.87
N ARG A 91 0.93 2.01 12.75
CA ARG A 91 0.91 3.30 13.46
C ARG A 91 1.09 4.47 12.50
N PHE A 92 1.94 4.33 11.48
CA PHE A 92 2.11 5.33 10.42
C PHE A 92 0.80 5.58 9.68
N LEU A 93 0.14 4.53 9.16
CA LEU A 93 -1.13 4.66 8.45
C LEU A 93 -2.23 5.25 9.35
N LYS A 94 -2.27 4.88 10.63
CA LYS A 94 -3.16 5.52 11.63
C LYS A 94 -2.85 7.00 11.83
N GLY A 95 -1.59 7.40 11.74
CA GLY A 95 -1.17 8.80 11.73
C GLY A 95 -1.72 9.53 10.51
N VAL A 96 -1.59 8.93 9.32
CA VAL A 96 -2.12 9.49 8.07
C VAL A 96 -3.64 9.69 8.15
N SER A 97 -4.41 8.71 8.62
CA SER A 97 -5.86 8.84 8.70
C SER A 97 -6.32 9.94 9.65
N LYS A 98 -5.55 10.22 10.71
CA LYS A 98 -5.81 11.33 11.62
C LYS A 98 -5.42 12.68 11.03
N GLN A 99 -4.31 12.75 10.31
CA GLN A 99 -3.83 13.99 9.67
C GLN A 99 -4.68 14.37 8.46
N ARG A 100 -5.22 13.38 7.74
CA ARG A 100 -6.04 13.54 6.53
C ARG A 100 -7.32 12.72 6.69
N PRO A 101 -8.27 13.18 7.53
CA PRO A 101 -9.54 12.48 7.68
C PRO A 101 -10.23 12.39 6.33
N SER A 102 -10.78 11.21 6.00
CA SER A 102 -11.60 11.07 4.81
C SER A 102 -12.81 11.98 4.94
N HIS A 103 -13.02 12.84 3.95
CA HIS A 103 -14.26 13.61 3.88
C HIS A 103 -15.45 12.63 3.83
N PRO A 104 -16.52 12.89 4.61
CA PRO A 104 -17.73 12.09 4.52
C PRO A 104 -18.24 12.13 3.08
N LYS A 105 -18.59 10.95 2.54
CA LYS A 105 -19.10 10.80 1.16
C LYS A 105 -20.43 11.54 0.94
N TYR A 106 -21.15 11.85 2.02
CA TYR A 106 -22.45 12.51 1.97
C TYR A 106 -22.38 13.81 2.77
N SER A 107 -22.83 14.90 2.15
CA SER A 107 -22.97 16.21 2.79
C SER A 107 -24.30 16.35 3.53
N CYS A 108 -25.29 15.49 3.25
CA CYS A 108 -26.55 15.42 3.97
C CYS A 108 -26.83 13.99 4.42
N THR A 109 -27.33 13.86 5.65
CA THR A 109 -28.01 12.66 6.13
C THR A 109 -29.49 12.83 5.82
N TRP A 110 -30.13 11.80 5.28
CA TRP A 110 -31.57 11.80 5.04
C TRP A 110 -32.31 12.00 6.37
N ASP A 111 -33.25 12.94 6.40
CA ASP A 111 -34.06 13.26 7.58
C ASP A 111 -35.36 12.45 7.55
N PRO A 112 -35.53 11.45 8.44
CA PRO A 112 -36.72 10.60 8.48
C PRO A 112 -37.99 11.34 8.92
N GLU A 113 -37.90 12.54 9.50
CA GLU A 113 -39.08 13.30 9.93
C GLU A 113 -39.80 14.00 8.76
N MET A 114 -39.20 14.00 7.56
CA MET A 114 -39.78 14.58 6.35
C MET A 114 -40.48 13.54 5.43
N ALA A 115 -40.70 12.30 5.90
CA ALA A 115 -41.24 11.19 5.11
C ALA A 115 -42.66 10.76 5.52
#